data_AF-A0A955EID0-F1
#
_entry.id   AF-A0A955EID0-F1
#
_cell.length_a   1.000
_cell.length_b   1.000
_cell.length_c   1.000
_cell.angle_alpha   90.00
_cell.angle_beta   90.00
_cell.angle_gamma   90.00
#
_symmetry.space_group_name_H-M   'P 1'
#
loop_
_entity.id
_entity.type
_entity.pdbx_description
1 polymer ?
#
loop_
_entity_poly.entity_id
_entity_poly.type
_entity_poly.pdbx_seq_one_letter_code
_entity_poly.pdbx_strand_id
1 'polypeptide(L)'
;MRNTLITAASLAALTTVALAGDTFEIDWYTVDGGGETFSTGGQFAIGGTIGQADAVQSLFGSGGTLRVDGGFWAVPPEYCFGDADGDRDVDFADLEILLDLWGTGDPSADFNGTGRIDFADLNILLDNWGNSCD
;
A
#
# COMPACT_ATOMS: atom_id res chain seq x y z
N MET A 1 -19.88 45.35 -73.95
CA MET A 1 -19.94 44.07 -74.69
C MET A 1 -18.60 43.37 -74.45
N ARG A 2 -18.47 42.13 -73.97
CA ARG A 2 -19.38 40.99 -73.86
C ARG A 2 -18.72 39.94 -72.94
N ASN A 3 -19.56 39.30 -72.15
CA ASN A 3 -19.34 38.19 -71.22
C ASN A 3 -18.38 37.10 -71.70
N THR A 4 -17.65 36.47 -70.75
CA THR A 4 -17.62 35.01 -70.55
C THR A 4 -16.68 34.64 -69.39
N LEU A 5 -17.17 34.72 -68.14
CA LEU A 5 -16.59 33.96 -67.02
C LEU A 5 -17.73 33.37 -66.16
N ILE A 6 -18.70 32.77 -66.84
CA ILE A 6 -19.65 31.84 -66.21
C ILE A 6 -19.51 30.52 -66.95
N THR A 7 -18.59 29.70 -66.48
CA THR A 7 -18.52 28.23 -66.59
C THR A 7 -17.51 27.82 -65.53
N ALA A 8 -17.73 26.85 -64.67
CA ALA A 8 -18.92 26.15 -64.26
C ALA A 8 -18.49 25.50 -62.93
N ALA A 9 -19.40 25.49 -61.96
CA ALA A 9 -19.59 24.39 -61.03
C ALA A 9 -18.36 23.52 -60.70
N SER A 10 -17.61 23.90 -59.67
CA SER A 10 -17.05 22.95 -58.72
C SER A 10 -17.16 23.63 -57.36
N LEU A 11 -18.15 23.22 -56.56
CA LEU A 11 -17.91 22.25 -55.48
C LEU A 11 -16.96 22.89 -54.46
N ALA A 12 -17.40 23.38 -53.31
CA ALA A 12 -18.54 23.06 -52.50
C ALA A 12 -18.87 24.29 -51.64
N ALA A 13 -19.99 24.23 -50.93
CA ALA A 13 -20.20 25.04 -49.75
C ALA A 13 -18.89 25.14 -48.95
N LEU A 14 -18.36 26.34 -48.79
CA LEU A 14 -17.32 26.59 -47.79
C LEU A 14 -17.99 26.61 -46.41
N THR A 15 -18.64 25.51 -46.06
CA THR A 15 -18.79 25.10 -44.67
C THR A 15 -17.39 24.70 -44.22
N THR A 16 -16.58 25.69 -43.83
CA THR A 16 -15.50 25.38 -42.90
C THR A 16 -16.18 24.95 -41.62
N VAL A 17 -16.27 23.64 -41.47
CA VAL A 17 -16.53 22.90 -40.25
C VAL A 17 -15.88 23.68 -39.11
N ALA A 18 -16.68 24.12 -38.14
CA ALA A 18 -16.13 24.54 -36.86
C ALA A 18 -15.21 23.41 -36.42
N LEU A 19 -13.92 23.68 -36.21
CA LEU A 19 -13.04 22.74 -35.54
C LEU A 19 -13.71 22.50 -34.18
N ALA A 20 -14.50 21.44 -34.07
CA ALA A 20 -14.91 20.89 -32.79
C ALA A 20 -13.58 20.70 -32.07
N GLY A 21 -13.37 21.50 -31.02
CA GLY A 21 -12.08 21.61 -30.36
C GLY A 21 -11.53 20.24 -30.10
N ASP A 22 -10.22 20.06 -30.31
CA ASP A 22 -9.54 18.84 -29.91
C ASP A 22 -10.04 18.51 -28.50
N THR A 23 -10.82 17.43 -28.38
CA THR A 23 -11.14 16.89 -27.08
C THR A 23 -9.81 16.42 -26.56
N PHE A 24 -9.18 17.25 -25.71
CA PHE A 24 -8.08 16.83 -24.87
C PHE A 24 -8.67 15.81 -23.91
N GLU A 25 -8.81 14.59 -24.42
CA GLU A 25 -9.20 13.42 -23.66
C GLU A 25 -7.92 12.93 -23.00
N ILE A 26 -7.94 12.88 -21.67
CA ILE A 26 -6.99 12.08 -20.94
C ILE A 26 -7.45 10.65 -21.14
N ASP A 27 -6.80 9.94 -22.07
CA ASP A 27 -7.08 8.56 -22.46
C ASP A 27 -6.66 7.55 -21.38
N TRP A 28 -5.78 7.97 -20.47
CA TRP A 28 -5.40 7.23 -19.28
C TRP A 28 -4.98 8.16 -18.13
N TYR A 29 -5.41 7.82 -16.92
CA TYR A 29 -4.95 8.44 -15.68
C TYR A 29 -4.94 7.41 -14.55
N THR A 30 -4.01 7.55 -13.61
CA THR A 30 -4.12 6.96 -12.28
C THR A 30 -4.57 8.02 -11.28
N VAL A 31 -5.35 7.60 -10.29
CA VAL A 31 -5.64 8.42 -9.12
C VAL A 31 -4.75 7.92 -8.01
N ASP A 32 -3.62 8.60 -7.82
CA ASP A 32 -2.65 8.30 -6.74
C ASP A 32 -3.06 8.99 -5.42
N GLY A 33 -4.21 9.69 -5.42
CA GLY A 33 -4.80 10.31 -4.25
C GLY A 33 -5.68 9.32 -3.48
N GLY A 34 -5.31 9.06 -2.23
CA GLY A 34 -6.09 8.29 -1.27
C GLY A 34 -5.84 8.74 0.18
N GLY A 35 -6.70 8.26 1.09
CA GLY A 35 -6.69 8.50 2.54
C GLY A 35 -7.88 7.76 3.18
N GLU A 36 -7.93 7.63 4.52
CA GLU A 36 -9.07 6.94 5.16
C GLU A 36 -10.34 7.78 5.04
N THR A 37 -11.33 7.24 4.33
CA THR A 37 -12.72 7.72 4.45
C THR A 37 -13.36 6.96 5.60
N PHE A 38 -13.55 7.63 6.73
CA PHE A 38 -14.24 7.05 7.87
C PHE A 38 -15.73 7.35 7.84
N SER A 39 -16.55 6.32 7.91
CA SER A 39 -17.93 6.40 8.35
C SER A 39 -17.98 6.08 9.84
N THR A 40 -18.41 7.01 10.67
CA THR A 40 -18.56 6.81 12.12
C THR A 40 -20.03 6.79 12.53
N GLY A 41 -20.39 5.87 13.42
CA GLY A 41 -21.75 5.72 13.94
C GLY A 41 -21.78 4.94 15.26
N GLY A 42 -21.96 5.64 16.38
CA GLY A 42 -21.95 5.03 17.71
C GLY A 42 -20.56 4.49 18.08
N GLN A 43 -20.48 3.22 18.47
CA GLN A 43 -19.22 2.54 18.83
C GLN A 43 -18.42 2.06 17.61
N PHE A 44 -18.96 2.17 16.40
CA PHE A 44 -18.33 1.62 15.20
C PHE A 44 -17.82 2.72 14.28
N ALA A 45 -16.62 2.48 13.75
CA ALA A 45 -16.03 3.23 12.66
C ALA A 45 -15.69 2.25 11.54
N ILE A 46 -16.04 2.60 10.31
CA ILE A 46 -15.68 1.85 9.10
C ILE A 46 -14.85 2.77 8.22
N GLY A 47 -13.58 2.43 8.03
CA GLY A 47 -12.66 3.13 7.14
C GLY A 47 -12.54 2.43 5.79
N GLY A 48 -12.29 3.18 4.72
CA GLY A 48 -11.87 2.64 3.42
C GLY A 48 -11.00 3.63 2.65
N THR A 49 -10.17 3.13 1.74
CA THR A 49 -9.31 3.96 0.89
C THR A 49 -9.81 3.95 -0.55
N ILE A 50 -9.98 5.12 -1.17
CA ILE A 50 -10.18 5.25 -2.62
C ILE A 50 -8.79 5.51 -3.22
N GLY A 51 -8.32 4.63 -4.10
CA GLY A 51 -6.98 4.68 -4.69
C GLY A 51 -5.98 3.77 -3.98
N GLN A 52 -5.78 2.57 -4.52
CA GLN A 52 -4.57 1.75 -4.34
C GLN A 52 -4.39 0.88 -5.59
N ALA A 53 -3.76 1.44 -6.61
CA ALA A 53 -3.13 0.66 -7.65
C ALA A 53 -1.62 0.73 -7.41
N ASP A 54 -1.00 -0.42 -7.15
CA ASP A 54 0.45 -0.63 -7.10
C ASP A 54 1.22 -0.25 -5.81
N ALA A 55 0.54 -0.15 -4.66
CA ALA A 55 1.23 -0.17 -3.36
C ALA A 55 1.54 -1.63 -2.97
N VAL A 56 2.78 -2.06 -3.20
CA VAL A 56 3.29 -3.32 -2.65
C VAL A 56 3.95 -3.06 -1.29
N GLN A 57 3.76 -3.99 -0.34
CA GLN A 57 4.30 -3.93 1.03
C GLN A 57 5.84 -3.84 1.09
N SER A 58 6.51 -4.24 0.01
CA SER A 58 7.96 -4.10 -0.20
C SER A 58 8.20 -4.12 -1.70
N LEU A 59 8.73 -3.04 -2.26
CA LEU A 59 8.91 -2.88 -3.72
C LEU A 59 10.14 -3.63 -4.24
N PHE A 60 11.06 -3.98 -3.34
CA PHE A 60 12.24 -4.79 -3.62
C PHE A 60 12.51 -5.65 -2.39
N GLY A 61 12.43 -6.97 -2.52
CA GLY A 61 12.86 -7.88 -1.45
C GLY A 61 14.23 -7.47 -0.92
N SER A 62 14.38 -7.44 0.41
CA SER A 62 15.53 -6.86 1.10
C SER A 62 16.82 -7.57 0.69
N GLY A 63 17.54 -6.96 -0.25
CA GLY A 63 18.88 -7.39 -0.66
C GLY A 63 19.99 -6.66 0.09
N GLY A 64 19.67 -5.80 1.06
CA GLY A 64 20.61 -4.98 1.83
C GLY A 64 19.92 -3.96 2.74
N THR A 65 20.71 -3.10 3.40
CA THR A 65 20.33 -2.16 4.49
C THR A 65 19.24 -1.12 4.14
N LEU A 66 18.81 -1.02 2.89
CA LEU A 66 17.83 -0.01 2.47
C LEU A 66 16.55 -0.70 1.96
N ARG A 67 15.48 -0.51 2.72
CA ARG A 67 14.12 -0.92 2.40
C ARG A 67 13.38 0.21 1.67
N VAL A 68 12.67 -0.13 0.59
CA VAL A 68 11.78 0.79 -0.11
C VAL A 68 10.37 0.23 -0.05
N ASP A 69 9.60 0.79 0.86
CA ASP A 69 8.18 0.51 1.00
C ASP A 69 7.35 1.38 0.04
N GLY A 70 6.35 0.76 -0.59
CA GLY A 70 5.32 1.47 -1.32
C GLY A 70 4.13 1.83 -0.41
N GLY A 71 3.24 2.69 -0.92
CA GLY A 71 1.95 2.99 -0.28
C GLY A 71 1.90 4.31 0.50
N PHE A 72 0.67 4.78 0.73
CA PHE A 72 0.37 5.99 1.51
C PHE A 72 0.44 5.75 3.03
N TRP A 73 0.21 4.51 3.46
CA TRP A 73 0.32 4.10 4.86
C TRP A 73 1.73 3.64 5.17
N ALA A 74 2.29 4.11 6.28
CA ALA A 74 3.50 3.52 6.83
C ALA A 74 3.22 2.03 7.03
N VAL A 75 3.98 1.18 6.35
CA VAL A 75 4.05 -0.23 6.74
C VAL A 75 4.52 -0.18 8.19
N PRO A 76 3.76 -0.71 9.17
CA PRO A 76 4.35 -0.93 10.48
C PRO A 76 5.65 -1.70 10.25
N PRO A 77 6.73 -1.37 10.99
CA PRO A 77 8.00 -2.07 10.84
C PRO A 77 7.72 -3.56 10.82
N GLU A 78 8.39 -4.31 9.93
CA GLU A 78 8.22 -5.76 9.91
C GLU A 78 8.51 -6.28 11.31
N TYR A 79 7.43 -6.64 12.02
CA TYR A 79 7.55 -7.24 13.33
C TYR A 79 8.06 -8.65 13.09
N CYS A 80 9.28 -8.91 13.53
CA CYS A 80 9.77 -10.27 13.69
C CYS A 80 8.90 -10.96 14.73
N PHE A 81 8.00 -11.84 14.28
CA PHE A 81 7.31 -12.72 15.21
C PHE A 81 8.37 -13.56 15.92
N GLY A 82 8.50 -13.40 17.24
CA GLY A 82 9.56 -14.04 18.01
C GLY A 82 10.63 -13.10 18.55
N ASP A 83 10.72 -11.85 18.07
CA ASP A 83 11.67 -10.83 18.56
C ASP A 83 11.01 -10.05 19.71
N ALA A 84 11.44 -10.35 20.94
CA ALA A 84 10.90 -9.80 22.17
C ALA A 84 11.69 -8.58 22.67
N ASP A 85 12.98 -8.47 22.34
CA ASP A 85 13.82 -7.35 22.78
C ASP A 85 13.86 -6.16 21.80
N GLY A 86 13.37 -6.38 20.58
CA GLY A 86 13.22 -5.40 19.51
C GLY A 86 14.52 -5.13 18.74
N ASP A 87 15.53 -6.00 18.85
CA ASP A 87 16.81 -5.86 18.17
C ASP A 87 16.81 -6.34 16.71
N ARG A 88 15.69 -6.94 16.27
CA ARG A 88 15.38 -7.45 14.93
C ARG A 88 15.98 -8.81 14.60
N ASP A 89 16.58 -9.49 15.55
CA ASP A 89 17.00 -10.88 15.44
C ASP A 89 16.10 -11.75 16.33
N VAL A 90 15.78 -12.97 15.92
CA VAL A 90 15.08 -13.95 16.78
C VAL A 90 16.10 -14.94 17.32
N ASP A 91 16.55 -14.74 18.54
CA ASP A 91 17.63 -15.52 19.14
C ASP A 91 17.43 -15.87 20.64
N PHE A 92 18.53 -16.12 21.35
CA PHE A 92 18.49 -16.49 22.76
C PHE A 92 18.05 -15.35 23.69
N ALA A 93 18.27 -14.09 23.31
CA ALA A 93 17.79 -12.94 24.07
C ALA A 93 16.26 -12.94 24.15
N ASP A 94 15.59 -13.25 23.04
CA ASP A 94 14.13 -13.32 23.00
C ASP A 94 13.57 -14.49 23.79
N LEU A 95 14.24 -15.64 23.71
CA LEU A 95 13.85 -16.81 24.50
C LEU A 95 13.99 -16.55 25.99
N GLU A 96 15.06 -15.86 26.41
CA GLU A 96 15.25 -15.46 27.80
C GLU A 96 14.09 -14.58 28.27
N ILE A 97 13.71 -13.56 27.49
CA ILE A 97 12.59 -12.67 27.79
C ILE A 97 11.26 -13.43 27.86
N LEU A 98 10.98 -14.29 26.88
CA LEU A 98 9.75 -15.07 26.85
C LEU A 98 9.61 -15.98 28.08
N LEU A 99 10.71 -16.61 28.49
CA LEU A 99 10.72 -17.47 29.68
C LEU A 99 10.63 -16.69 30.98
N ASP A 100 11.24 -15.51 31.07
CA ASP A 100 11.13 -14.62 32.23
C ASP A 100 9.71 -14.06 32.41
N LEU A 101 8.99 -13.85 31.30
CA LEU A 101 7.63 -13.31 31.29
C LEU A 101 6.54 -14.41 31.22
N TRP A 102 6.91 -15.68 31.38
CA TRP A 102 6.02 -16.82 31.19
C TRP A 102 4.72 -16.71 32.02
N GLY A 103 3.58 -16.84 31.34
CA GLY A 103 2.24 -16.78 31.94
C GLY A 103 1.74 -15.38 32.27
N THR A 104 2.52 -14.33 32.03
CA THR A 104 2.07 -12.93 32.08
C THR A 104 1.38 -12.51 30.78
N GLY A 105 0.85 -11.29 30.71
CA GLY A 105 0.26 -10.72 29.49
C GLY A 105 1.09 -9.54 28.96
N ASP A 106 2.40 -9.58 29.15
CA ASP A 106 3.30 -8.56 28.63
C ASP A 106 3.32 -8.63 27.08
N PRO A 107 3.01 -7.53 26.37
CA PRO A 107 2.96 -7.53 24.91
C PRO A 107 4.30 -7.82 24.22
N SER A 108 5.43 -7.69 24.91
CA SER A 108 6.76 -7.92 24.31
C SER A 108 6.99 -9.38 23.89
N ALA A 109 6.37 -10.35 24.58
CA ALA A 109 6.51 -11.77 24.26
C ALA A 109 5.16 -12.49 23.98
N ASP A 110 4.04 -11.75 23.92
CA ASP A 110 2.71 -12.26 23.52
C ASP A 110 2.53 -12.11 22.01
N PHE A 111 3.22 -12.97 21.26
CA PHE A 111 3.31 -12.88 19.80
C PHE A 111 1.98 -13.21 19.09
N ASN A 112 1.07 -13.93 19.73
CA ASN A 112 -0.26 -14.21 19.17
C ASN A 112 -1.37 -13.26 19.65
N GLY A 113 -1.05 -12.33 20.58
CA GLY A 113 -1.95 -11.30 21.08
C GLY A 113 -3.12 -11.85 21.90
N THR A 114 -2.95 -12.99 22.56
CA THR A 114 -4.02 -13.61 23.38
C THR A 114 -4.13 -13.00 24.78
N GLY A 115 -3.20 -12.13 25.15
CA GLY A 115 -3.05 -11.55 26.48
C GLY A 115 -2.36 -12.49 27.46
N ARG A 116 -1.69 -13.55 26.97
CA ARG A 116 -0.99 -14.51 27.81
C ARG A 116 0.17 -15.18 27.07
N ILE A 117 1.35 -15.11 27.67
CA ILE A 117 2.56 -15.77 27.20
C ILE A 117 2.51 -17.25 27.59
N ASP A 118 2.44 -18.13 26.60
CA ASP A 118 2.44 -19.57 26.80
C ASP A 118 3.15 -20.36 25.69
N PHE A 119 2.84 -21.66 25.57
CA PHE A 119 3.46 -22.53 24.57
C PHE A 119 3.16 -22.12 23.13
N ALA A 120 2.06 -21.39 22.88
CA ALA A 120 1.78 -20.86 21.55
C ALA A 120 2.83 -19.81 21.16
N ASP A 121 3.23 -18.93 22.08
CA ASP A 121 4.26 -17.91 21.84
C ASP A 121 5.65 -18.54 21.72
N LEU A 122 5.95 -19.55 22.54
CA LEU A 122 7.20 -20.31 22.40
C LEU A 122 7.29 -20.99 21.02
N ASN A 123 6.20 -21.58 20.53
CA ASN A 123 6.20 -22.18 19.19
C ASN A 123 6.41 -21.12 18.10
N ILE A 124 5.81 -19.94 18.24
CA ILE A 124 6.02 -18.84 17.30
C ILE A 124 7.49 -18.41 17.29
N LEU A 125 8.11 -18.25 18.46
CA LEU A 125 9.52 -17.91 18.57
C LEU A 125 10.40 -18.98 17.92
N LEU A 126 10.15 -20.25 18.20
CA LEU A 126 10.92 -21.37 17.64
C LEU A 126 10.72 -21.55 16.13
N ASP A 127 9.52 -21.29 15.62
CA ASP A 127 9.22 -21.32 14.19
C ASP A 127 9.98 -20.22 13.42
N ASN A 128 10.36 -19.14 14.11
CA ASN A 128 11.10 -18.00 13.56
C ASN A 128 12.57 -17.96 14.00
N TRP A 129 13.06 -19.00 14.68
CA TRP A 129 14.40 -19.00 15.27
C TRP A 129 15.51 -18.75 14.24
N GLY A 130 16.35 -17.75 14.53
CA GLY A 130 17.47 -17.33 13.68
C GLY A 130 17.07 -16.49 12.46
N ASN A 131 15.81 -16.06 12.36
CA ASN A 131 15.39 -15.06 11.38
C ASN A 131 15.79 -13.66 11.82
N SER A 132 16.03 -12.78 10.85
CA SER A 132 16.24 -11.34 11.05
C SER A 132 15.27 -10.56 10.18
N CYS A 133 14.71 -9.44 10.69
CA CYS A 133 13.77 -8.58 9.95
C CYS A 133 14.41 -7.25 9.52
N ASP A 134 14.15 -6.83 8.28
CA ASP A 134 14.67 -5.60 7.66
C ASP A 134 13.63 -4.47 7.54
#